data_AF-A0A4U9D9M5-F1
#
_entry.id   AF-A0A4U9D9M5-F1
#
_cell.length_a   1.000
_cell.length_b   1.000
_cell.length_c   1.000
_cell.angle_alpha   90.00
_cell.angle_beta   90.00
_cell.angle_gamma   90.00
#
_symmetry.space_group_name_H-M   'P 1'
#
loop_
_entity.id
_entity.type
_entity.pdbx_description
1 polymer ?
#
loop_
_entity_poly.entity_id
_entity_poly.type
_entity_poly.pdbx_seq_one_letter_code
_entity_poly.pdbx_strand_id
1 'polypeptide(L)' 'MENLTSTGDSKAAAYIIGTPEAPLSGFHFSNVNIEATRGLRIRHAELETRGLNLKVKEGPVIQQDAGAVVRD' A
#
# COMPACT_ATOMS: atom_id res chain seq x y z
N MET A 1 3.22 9.98 -3.97
CA MET A 1 3.70 9.35 -5.22
C MET A 1 2.56 9.40 -6.22
N GLU A 2 2.85 9.84 -7.44
CA GLU A 2 1.81 10.09 -8.43
C GLU A 2 2.20 9.45 -9.78
N ASN A 3 1.23 8.87 -10.50
CA ASN A 3 1.41 8.23 -11.81
C ASN A 3 2.42 7.08 -11.85
N LEU A 4 2.47 6.27 -10.79
CA LEU A 4 3.36 5.11 -10.72
C LEU A 4 2.67 3.89 -11.33
N THR A 5 3.30 3.30 -12.34
CA THR A 5 2.89 1.98 -12.87
C THR A 5 4.01 0.98 -12.63
N SER A 6 3.73 -0.04 -11.82
CA SER A 6 4.68 -1.10 -11.50
C SER A 6 4.06 -2.46 -11.82
N THR A 7 4.44 -3.03 -12.96
CA THR A 7 3.93 -4.32 -13.46
C THR A 7 4.97 -5.43 -13.37
N GLY A 8 5.91 -5.33 -12.43
CA GLY A 8 6.91 -6.36 -12.20
C GLY A 8 6.32 -7.54 -11.44
N ASP A 9 6.91 -8.74 -11.56
CA ASP A 9 6.60 -9.91 -10.70
C ASP A 9 7.13 -9.66 -9.26
N SER A 10 6.73 -8.54 -8.70
CA SER A 10 7.12 -8.06 -7.38
C SER A 10 6.45 -8.96 -6.35
N LYS A 11 7.25 -9.50 -5.43
CA LYS A 11 6.74 -10.38 -4.37
C LYS A 11 5.66 -9.70 -3.51
N ALA A 12 5.65 -8.37 -3.44
CA ALA A 12 4.58 -7.58 -2.87
C ALA A 12 4.48 -6.19 -3.51
N ALA A 13 3.30 -5.59 -3.45
CA ALA A 13 3.04 -4.27 -4.01
C ALA A 13 3.82 -3.16 -3.27
N ALA A 14 3.66 -3.06 -1.95
CA ALA A 14 4.46 -2.20 -1.08
C ALA A 14 4.32 -2.63 0.40
N TYR A 15 5.33 -2.28 1.20
CA TYR A 15 5.32 -2.48 2.66
C TYR A 15 5.49 -1.13 3.35
N ILE A 16 4.47 -0.70 4.08
CA ILE A 16 4.49 0.52 4.89
C ILE A 16 4.40 0.10 6.35
N ILE A 17 5.55 -0.06 6.98
CA ILE A 17 5.65 -0.49 8.37
C ILE A 17 6.18 0.66 9.21
N GLY A 18 5.28 1.35 9.91
CA GLY A 18 5.62 2.33 10.92
C GLY A 18 6.02 1.67 12.23
N THR A 19 6.67 2.46 13.08
CA THR A 19 6.90 2.10 14.48
C THR A 19 5.73 2.63 15.31
N PRO A 20 5.36 1.95 16.41
CA PRO A 20 4.33 2.44 17.32
C PRO A 20 4.68 3.79 17.95
N GLU A 21 5.98 4.10 18.11
CA GLU A 21 6.46 5.37 18.67
C GLU A 21 6.39 6.54 17.66
N ALA A 22 6.43 6.26 16.37
CA ALA A 22 6.35 7.25 15.29
C ALA A 22 5.56 6.67 14.12
N PRO A 23 4.22 6.76 14.15
CA PRO A 23 3.39 6.25 13.07
C PRO A 23 3.70 6.99 11.77
N LEU A 24 3.86 6.23 10.70
CA LEU A 24 4.18 6.74 9.37
C LEU A 24 2.93 7.38 8.75
N SER A 25 2.96 8.67 8.47
CA SER A 25 1.80 9.42 7.94
C SER A 25 2.21 10.31 6.76
N GLY A 26 1.23 10.69 5.93
CA GLY A 26 1.47 11.50 4.73
C GLY A 26 1.84 10.71 3.46
N PHE A 27 1.52 9.41 3.41
CA PHE A 27 1.65 8.65 2.17
C PHE A 27 0.41 8.89 1.31
N HIS A 28 0.61 9.52 0.15
CA HIS A 28 -0.46 9.75 -0.82
C HIS A 28 -0.12 9.02 -2.13
N PHE A 29 -1.01 8.14 -2.58
CA PHE A 29 -0.91 7.45 -3.87
C PHE A 29 -1.97 7.98 -4.81
N SER A 30 -1.55 8.70 -5.87
CA SER A 30 -2.45 9.22 -6.88
C SER A 30 -2.22 8.53 -8.21
N ASN A 31 -3.27 7.93 -8.79
CA ASN A 31 -3.24 7.28 -10.09
C ASN A 31 -2.12 6.23 -10.20
N VAL A 32 -2.15 5.25 -9.30
CA VAL A 32 -1.10 4.24 -9.15
C VAL A 32 -1.63 2.87 -9.59
N ASN A 33 -0.92 2.19 -10.49
CA ASN A 33 -1.23 0.83 -10.92
C ASN A 33 -0.09 -0.10 -10.49
N ILE A 34 -0.41 -1.11 -9.67
CA ILE A 34 0.60 -2.07 -9.19
C ILE A 34 0.07 -3.49 -9.38
N GLU A 35 0.87 -4.31 -10.07
CA GLU A 35 0.65 -5.75 -10.14
C GLU A 35 1.73 -6.47 -9.33
N ALA A 36 1.34 -7.34 -8.41
CA ALA A 36 2.26 -8.04 -7.52
C ALA A 36 1.72 -9.41 -7.10
N THR A 37 2.58 -10.26 -6.54
CA THR A 37 2.12 -11.55 -6.00
C THR A 37 1.30 -11.35 -4.73
N ARG A 38 1.74 -10.44 -3.85
CA ARG A 38 1.04 -10.08 -2.60
C ARG A 38 0.66 -8.60 -2.57
N GLY A 39 -0.39 -8.28 -1.82
CA GLY A 39 -0.89 -6.93 -1.65
C GLY A 39 -0.02 -5.98 -0.85
N LEU A 40 -0.58 -4.80 -0.64
CA LEU A 40 -0.01 -3.73 0.17
C LEU A 40 -0.16 -4.07 1.64
N ARG A 41 0.91 -3.99 2.42
CA ARG A 41 0.84 -4.24 3.86
C ARG A 41 1.16 -2.96 4.63
N ILE A 42 0.28 -2.60 5.54
CA ILE A 42 0.31 -1.32 6.25
C ILE A 42 0.19 -1.61 7.74
N ARG A 43 1.09 -1.03 8.55
CA ARG A 43 1.08 -1.17 10.01
C ARG A 43 1.56 0.11 10.66
N HIS A 44 0.89 0.58 11.70
CA HIS A 44 1.18 1.86 12.38
C HIS A 44 1.42 2.99 11.37
N ALA A 45 0.56 3.08 10.36
CA ALA A 45 0.76 3.99 9.25
C ALA A 45 -0.56 4.41 8.60
N GLU A 46 -0.59 5.63 8.08
CA GLU A 46 -1.70 6.17 7.29
C GLU A 46 -1.32 6.25 5.81
N LEU A 47 -2.18 5.67 4.98
CA LEU A 47 -2.07 5.72 3.52
C LEU A 47 -3.35 6.31 2.94
N GLU A 48 -3.21 7.38 2.18
CA GLU A 48 -4.27 7.94 1.36
C GLU A 48 -4.08 7.51 -0.09
N THR A 49 -5.13 7.02 -0.71
CA THR A 49 -5.09 6.43 -2.04
C THR A 49 -6.17 7.02 -2.91
N ARG A 50 -5.83 7.60 -4.05
CA ARG A 50 -6.78 8.16 -5.01
C ARG A 50 -6.52 7.54 -6.37
N GLY A 51 -7.44 6.69 -6.84
CA GLY A 51 -7.28 5.98 -8.11
C GLY A 51 -6.16 4.94 -8.07
N LEU A 52 -6.02 4.25 -6.95
CA LEU A 52 -5.09 3.14 -6.76
C LEU A 52 -5.72 1.85 -7.30
N ASN A 53 -5.04 1.22 -8.25
CA ASN A 53 -5.44 -0.05 -8.81
C ASN A 53 -4.36 -1.09 -8.49
N LEU A 54 -4.71 -2.02 -7.61
CA LEU A 54 -3.82 -3.06 -7.12
C LEU A 54 -4.32 -4.42 -7.58
N LYS A 55 -3.46 -5.14 -8.29
CA LYS A 55 -3.75 -6.49 -8.75
C LYS A 55 -2.79 -7.46 -8.07
N VAL A 56 -3.35 -8.30 -7.20
CA VAL A 56 -2.57 -9.27 -6.43
C VAL A 56 -2.90 -10.68 -6.90
N LYS A 57 -1.88 -11.52 -7.02
CA LYS A 57 -2.08 -12.94 -7.38
C LYS A 57 -2.58 -13.75 -6.19
N GLU A 58 -2.14 -13.41 -4.98
CA GLU A 58 -2.44 -14.17 -3.76
C GLU A 58 -2.66 -13.26 -2.54
N GLY A 59 -3.67 -13.61 -1.74
CA GLY A 59 -3.99 -12.93 -0.48
C GLY A 59 -4.78 -11.62 -0.65
N PRO A 60 -4.96 -10.85 0.43
CA PRO A 60 -5.69 -9.59 0.37
C PRO A 60 -4.88 -8.51 -0.36
N VAL A 61 -5.61 -7.67 -1.09
CA VAL A 61 -5.05 -6.56 -1.87
C VAL A 61 -4.40 -5.51 -0.96
N ILE A 62 -5.04 -5.22 0.17
CA ILE A 62 -4.51 -4.34 1.22
C ILE A 62 -4.66 -5.07 2.54
N GLN A 63 -3.56 -5.22 3.26
CA GLN A 63 -3.45 -5.87 4.56
C GLN A 63 -3.16 -4.80 5.60
N GLN A 64 -4.18 -4.49 6.40
CA GLN A 64 -4.13 -3.50 7.47
C GLN A 64 -3.83 -4.22 8.79
N ASP A 65 -2.63 -4.02 9.33
CA ASP A 65 -2.24 -4.47 10.66
C ASP A 65 -2.54 -3.37 11.71
N ALA A 66 -2.13 -3.60 12.97
CA ALA A 66 -2.38 -2.69 14.08
C ALA A 66 -1.95 -1.24 13.79
N GLY A 67 -2.85 -0.28 14.04
CA GLY A 67 -2.61 1.14 13.82
C GLY A 67 -2.51 1.55 12.34
N ALA A 68 -2.96 0.70 11.40
CA ALA A 68 -3.07 1.06 10.01
C ALA A 68 -4.36 1.84 9.72
N VAL A 69 -4.25 2.90 8.94
CA VAL A 69 -5.38 3.69 8.45
C VAL A 69 -5.24 3.82 6.94
N VAL A 70 -6.29 3.47 6.20
CA VAL A 70 -6.32 3.66 4.74
C VAL A 70 -7.54 4.48 4.38
N ARG A 71 -7.34 5.52 3.59
CA ARG A 71 -8.37 6.43 3.12
C ARG A 71 -8.38 6.43 1.59
N ASP A 72 -9.57 6.34 1.01
CA ASP A 72 -9.84 6.45 -0.43
C ASP A 72 -10.46 7.83 -0.76
#